data_AF-A0A699VZN2-F1
#
_entry.id   AF-A0A699VZN2-F1
#
_cell.length_a   1.000
_cell.length_b   1.000
_cell.length_c   1.000
_cell.angle_alpha   90.00
_cell.angle_beta   90.00
_cell.angle_gamma   90.00
#
_symmetry.space_group_name_H-M   'P 1'
#
loop_
_entity.id
_entity.type
_entity.pdbx_description
1 polymer ?
#
loop_
_entity_poly.entity_id
_entity_poly.type
_entity_poly.pdbx_seq_one_letter_code
_entity_poly.pdbx_strand_id
1 'polypeptide(L)'
;PPGSGPAADQTVPFLGFSYEAQPQLHGLIQEQPTTLADVHRLLQPNGDDFCGYLRQLLVQWAAEGVADLHLPLLGLIRVPKRRTVDAIPELVEVWAIATTYSAEQVNAALLTTPTTADGVTPPASDLDTPIGQDVKLYLLNPVAMLTPAKAAEYNG
;
A
#
# COMPACT_ATOMS: atom_id res chain seq x y z
N PRO A 1 7.80 48.17 -5.37
CA PRO A 1 7.65 46.78 -4.85
C PRO A 1 8.01 45.77 -5.96
N PRO A 2 8.98 44.86 -5.74
CA PRO A 2 9.35 43.89 -6.76
C PRO A 2 8.24 42.84 -6.90
N GLY A 3 7.97 42.46 -8.15
CA GLY A 3 6.80 41.68 -8.55
C GLY A 3 6.86 40.23 -8.12
N SER A 4 5.68 39.72 -7.76
CA SER A 4 5.38 38.30 -7.63
C SER A 4 5.48 37.64 -9.00
N GLY A 5 6.59 36.93 -9.26
CA GLY A 5 6.66 36.00 -10.39
C GLY A 5 5.70 34.83 -10.19
N PRO A 6 5.24 34.17 -11.25
CA PRO A 6 4.40 32.98 -11.12
C PRO A 6 5.14 31.91 -10.31
N ALA A 7 4.47 31.35 -9.31
CA ALA A 7 5.00 30.22 -8.54
C ALA A 7 5.41 29.13 -9.54
N ALA A 8 6.69 28.75 -9.53
CA ALA A 8 7.16 27.65 -10.36
C ALA A 8 6.29 26.42 -10.05
N ASP A 9 5.74 25.82 -11.11
CA ASP A 9 4.97 24.59 -11.07
C ASP A 9 5.90 23.49 -10.53
N GLN A 10 5.91 23.30 -9.21
CA GLN A 10 6.78 22.33 -8.55
C GLN A 10 6.18 20.94 -8.77
N THR A 11 6.57 20.31 -9.88
CA THR A 11 6.29 18.90 -10.10
C THR A 11 7.05 18.10 -9.04
N VAL A 12 6.34 17.41 -8.14
CA VAL A 12 6.95 16.48 -7.20
C VAL A 12 7.14 15.14 -7.93
N PRO A 13 8.39 14.70 -8.20
CA PRO A 13 8.63 13.43 -8.87
C PRO A 13 8.28 12.26 -7.94
N PHE A 14 7.57 11.27 -8.48
CA PHE A 14 7.23 10.01 -7.80
C PHE A 14 7.69 8.81 -8.65
N LEU A 15 8.03 7.72 -7.98
CA LEU A 15 8.15 6.41 -8.60
C LEU A 15 6.81 5.68 -8.58
N GLY A 16 6.27 5.46 -9.78
CA GLY A 16 4.98 4.81 -9.98
C GLY A 16 5.08 3.28 -9.99
N PHE A 17 4.15 2.60 -9.33
CA PHE A 17 3.90 1.16 -9.51
C PHE A 17 2.41 0.85 -9.61
N SER A 18 2.09 -0.33 -10.14
CA SER A 18 0.73 -0.86 -10.19
C SER A 18 0.70 -2.28 -9.67
N TYR A 19 -0.32 -2.62 -8.87
CA TYR A 19 -0.54 -3.95 -8.34
C TYR A 19 -1.97 -4.40 -8.64
N GLU A 20 -2.15 -5.66 -9.03
CA GLU A 20 -3.46 -6.28 -9.22
C GLU A 20 -3.63 -7.37 -8.18
N ALA A 21 -4.54 -7.13 -7.23
CA ALA A 21 -4.83 -8.03 -6.14
C ALA A 21 -5.74 -9.18 -6.58
N GLN A 22 -5.76 -10.26 -5.81
CA GLN A 22 -6.71 -11.33 -5.99
C GLN A 22 -8.16 -10.85 -5.75
N PRO A 23 -9.15 -11.46 -6.42
CA PRO A 23 -10.55 -11.11 -6.23
C PRO A 23 -11.02 -11.26 -4.77
N GLN A 24 -11.49 -10.15 -4.21
CA GLN A 24 -12.00 -10.11 -2.84
C GLN A 24 -13.51 -10.22 -2.77
N LEU A 25 -14.02 -10.86 -1.70
CA LEU A 25 -15.45 -10.89 -1.43
C LEU A 25 -15.96 -9.48 -1.08
N HIS A 26 -17.05 -9.06 -1.71
CA HIS A 26 -17.72 -7.79 -1.44
C HIS A 26 -18.44 -7.86 -0.07
N GLY A 27 -18.18 -6.90 0.83
CA GLY A 27 -18.94 -6.77 2.09
C GLY A 27 -18.13 -6.71 3.39
N LEU A 28 -16.80 -6.83 3.35
CA LEU A 28 -15.98 -6.50 4.53
C LEU A 28 -15.91 -4.97 4.64
N ILE A 29 -16.50 -4.42 5.71
CA ILE A 29 -16.20 -3.05 6.14
C ILE A 29 -14.70 -3.04 6.46
N GLN A 30 -13.91 -2.38 5.63
CA GLN A 30 -12.46 -2.33 5.78
C GLN A 30 -12.07 -0.96 6.31
N GLU A 31 -11.29 -0.93 7.38
CA GLU A 31 -10.61 0.29 7.80
C GLU A 31 -9.66 0.75 6.69
N GLN A 32 -9.58 2.07 6.50
CA GLN A 32 -8.68 2.64 5.50
C GLN A 32 -7.23 2.30 5.87
N PRO A 33 -6.45 1.64 4.99
CA PRO A 33 -5.08 1.31 5.30
C PRO A 33 -4.24 2.58 5.43
N THR A 34 -3.47 2.66 6.52
CA THR A 34 -2.61 3.82 6.80
C THR A 34 -1.13 3.48 6.66
N THR A 35 -0.81 2.19 6.52
CA THR A 35 0.55 1.67 6.39
C THR A 35 0.63 0.59 5.31
N LEU A 36 1.84 0.28 4.82
CA LEU A 36 2.04 -0.87 3.90
C LEU A 36 1.61 -2.19 4.55
N ALA A 37 1.81 -2.32 5.87
CA ALA A 37 1.38 -3.49 6.63
C ALA A 37 -0.14 -3.65 6.63
N ASP A 38 -0.88 -2.54 6.76
CA ASP A 38 -2.35 -2.58 6.70
C ASP A 38 -2.82 -3.03 5.32
N VAL A 39 -2.22 -2.50 4.25
CA VAL A 39 -2.52 -2.95 2.88
C VAL A 39 -2.26 -4.44 2.73
N HIS A 40 -1.09 -4.92 3.16
CA HIS A 40 -0.77 -6.34 3.10
C HIS A 40 -1.79 -7.19 3.88
N ARG A 41 -2.12 -6.80 5.12
CA ARG A 41 -3.10 -7.48 5.96
C ARG A 41 -4.51 -7.52 5.34
N LEU A 42 -4.90 -6.48 4.62
CA LEU A 42 -6.19 -6.42 3.92
C LEU A 42 -6.25 -7.35 2.69
N LEU A 43 -5.13 -7.58 2.03
CA LEU A 43 -5.06 -8.39 0.81
C LEU A 43 -4.74 -9.87 1.11
N GLN A 44 -3.92 -10.13 2.13
CA GLN A 44 -3.39 -11.46 2.49
C GLN A 44 -4.45 -12.57 2.70
N PRO A 45 -5.65 -12.31 3.26
CA PRO A 45 -6.69 -13.33 3.37
C PRO A 45 -7.16 -13.92 2.03
N ASN A 46 -6.93 -13.23 0.91
CA ASN A 46 -7.25 -13.72 -0.43
C ASN A 46 -6.02 -14.32 -1.15
N GLY A 47 -4.90 -14.50 -0.45
CA GLY A 47 -3.67 -15.11 -0.96
C GLY A 47 -2.69 -14.12 -1.59
N ASP A 48 -2.92 -12.82 -1.46
CA ASP A 48 -1.99 -11.80 -1.95
C ASP A 48 -0.75 -11.65 -1.04
N ASP A 49 0.44 -11.67 -1.64
CA ASP A 49 1.69 -11.25 -0.99
C ASP A 49 2.13 -9.88 -1.51
N PHE A 50 1.41 -8.83 -1.10
CA PHE A 50 1.68 -7.47 -1.54
C PHE A 50 3.09 -6.96 -1.15
N CYS A 51 3.53 -7.21 0.08
CA CYS A 51 4.85 -6.79 0.54
C CYS A 51 5.97 -7.57 -0.15
N GLY A 52 5.80 -8.87 -0.40
CA GLY A 52 6.73 -9.66 -1.19
C GLY A 52 6.85 -9.17 -2.63
N TYR A 53 5.71 -8.86 -3.28
CA TYR A 53 5.71 -8.22 -4.60
C TYR A 53 6.48 -6.91 -4.60
N LEU A 54 6.18 -6.00 -3.67
CA LEU A 54 6.80 -4.68 -3.62
C LEU A 54 8.31 -4.79 -3.36
N ARG A 55 8.73 -5.71 -2.50
CA ARG A 55 10.15 -6.02 -2.27
C ARG A 55 10.85 -6.48 -3.55
N GLN A 56 10.27 -7.42 -4.29
CA GLN A 56 10.84 -7.90 -5.55
C GLN A 56 10.96 -6.78 -6.58
N LEU A 57 9.93 -5.94 -6.69
CA LEU A 57 9.94 -4.79 -7.59
C LEU A 57 11.07 -3.81 -7.26
N LEU A 58 11.25 -3.47 -5.99
CA LEU A 58 12.29 -2.53 -5.54
C LEU A 58 13.70 -3.10 -5.74
N VAL A 59 13.89 -4.40 -5.47
CA VAL A 59 15.16 -5.09 -5.77
C VAL A 59 15.44 -5.09 -7.27
N GLN A 60 14.43 -5.32 -8.11
CA GLN A 60 14.58 -5.29 -9.56
C GLN A 60 15.00 -3.90 -10.05
N TRP A 61 14.31 -2.85 -9.59
CA TRP A 61 14.66 -1.47 -9.94
C TRP A 61 16.08 -1.09 -9.52
N ALA A 62 16.50 -1.53 -8.33
CA ALA A 62 17.87 -1.33 -7.85
C ALA A 62 18.91 -2.04 -8.75
N ALA A 63 18.62 -3.27 -9.15
CA ALA A 63 19.52 -4.08 -9.97
C ALA A 63 19.65 -3.55 -11.40
N GLU A 64 18.57 -3.02 -11.98
CA GLU A 64 18.54 -2.49 -13.34
C GLU A 64 19.03 -1.04 -13.43
N GLY A 65 19.04 -0.28 -12.33
CA GLY A 65 19.42 1.14 -12.32
C GLY A 65 18.48 2.03 -13.14
N VAL A 66 17.27 1.56 -13.41
CA VAL A 66 16.26 2.23 -14.26
C VAL A 66 15.39 3.24 -13.50
N ALA A 67 15.49 3.28 -12.18
CA ALA A 67 14.67 4.12 -11.31
C ALA A 67 15.52 4.85 -10.27
N ASP A 68 15.19 6.12 -10.00
CA ASP A 68 15.78 6.87 -8.91
C ASP A 68 15.12 6.49 -7.58
N LEU A 69 15.75 5.58 -6.84
CA LEU A 69 15.20 5.05 -5.59
C LEU A 69 15.14 6.07 -4.45
N HIS A 70 15.69 7.28 -4.63
CA HIS A 70 15.54 8.37 -3.67
C HIS A 70 14.16 9.06 -3.77
N LEU A 71 13.39 8.76 -4.82
CA LEU A 71 12.04 9.30 -5.01
C LEU A 71 10.99 8.57 -4.16
N PRO A 72 9.93 9.28 -3.72
CA PRO A 72 8.78 8.69 -3.03
C PRO A 72 7.98 7.75 -3.94
N LEU A 73 7.33 6.74 -3.35
CA LEU A 73 6.47 5.81 -4.10
C LEU A 73 5.03 6.33 -4.25
N LEU A 74 4.47 6.07 -5.43
CA LEU A 74 3.06 6.21 -5.77
C LEU A 74 2.58 4.88 -6.36
N GLY A 75 1.57 4.27 -5.76
CA GLY A 75 1.02 2.98 -6.14
C GLY A 75 -0.44 3.06 -6.57
N LEU A 76 -0.79 2.34 -7.64
CA LEU A 76 -2.17 2.03 -7.98
C LEU A 76 -2.47 0.55 -7.71
N ILE A 77 -3.32 0.28 -6.73
CA ILE A 77 -3.73 -1.07 -6.37
C ILE A 77 -5.13 -1.32 -6.92
N ARG A 78 -5.28 -2.29 -7.82
CA ARG A 78 -6.56 -2.72 -8.36
C ARG A 78 -7.05 -3.91 -7.55
N VAL A 79 -8.22 -3.79 -6.93
CA VAL A 79 -8.84 -4.80 -6.07
C VAL A 79 -10.16 -5.24 -6.72
N PRO A 80 -10.16 -6.34 -7.49
CA PRO A 80 -11.39 -6.90 -8.02
C PRO A 80 -12.30 -7.36 -6.88
N LYS A 81 -13.61 -7.09 -6.98
CA LYS A 81 -14.63 -7.47 -6.01
C LYS A 81 -15.62 -8.45 -6.63
N ARG A 82 -15.92 -9.54 -5.91
CA ARG A 82 -16.90 -10.57 -6.27
C ARG A 82 -17.97 -10.65 -5.17
N ARG A 83 -19.24 -10.87 -5.54
CA ARG A 83 -20.34 -11.00 -4.55
C ARG A 83 -20.31 -12.31 -3.79
N THR A 84 -19.86 -13.38 -4.44
CA THR A 84 -19.72 -14.72 -3.86
C THR A 84 -18.37 -15.31 -4.29
N VAL A 85 -17.89 -16.34 -3.58
CA VAL A 85 -16.57 -16.95 -3.82
C VAL A 85 -16.45 -17.49 -5.26
N ASP A 86 -17.53 -18.06 -5.82
CA ASP A 86 -17.52 -18.66 -7.16
C ASP A 86 -17.93 -17.70 -8.28
N ALA A 87 -18.25 -16.44 -7.95
CA ALA A 87 -18.65 -15.45 -8.95
C ALA A 87 -17.46 -14.79 -9.64
N ILE A 88 -17.67 -14.40 -10.90
CA ILE A 88 -16.76 -13.54 -11.66
C ILE A 88 -16.70 -12.17 -10.97
N PRO A 89 -15.53 -11.50 -10.90
CA PRO A 89 -15.44 -10.14 -10.37
C PRO A 89 -16.37 -9.18 -11.13
N GLU A 90 -17.19 -8.44 -10.40
CA GLU A 90 -18.21 -7.54 -10.97
C GLU A 90 -17.78 -6.07 -10.93
N LEU A 91 -16.85 -5.73 -10.04
CA LEU A 91 -16.36 -4.37 -9.80
C LEU A 91 -14.85 -4.42 -9.57
N VAL A 92 -14.13 -3.37 -9.97
CA VAL A 92 -12.74 -3.18 -9.56
C VAL A 92 -12.65 -1.90 -8.76
N GLU A 93 -12.29 -2.03 -7.50
CA GLU A 93 -11.93 -0.89 -6.66
C GLU A 93 -10.46 -0.55 -6.94
N VAL A 94 -10.14 0.72 -7.13
CA VAL A 94 -8.75 1.16 -7.33
C VAL A 94 -8.35 1.96 -6.11
N TRP A 95 -7.24 1.65 -5.48
CA TRP A 95 -6.64 2.44 -4.42
C TRP A 95 -5.40 3.15 -4.95
N ALA A 96 -5.44 4.48 -4.92
CA ALA A 96 -4.25 5.28 -5.18
C ALA A 96 -3.57 5.54 -3.84
N ILE A 97 -2.38 4.98 -3.62
CA ILE A 97 -1.60 5.16 -2.40
C ILE A 97 -0.31 5.90 -2.70
N ALA A 98 0.10 6.80 -1.83
CA ALA A 98 1.41 7.42 -1.89
C ALA A 98 2.09 7.38 -0.53
N THR A 99 3.40 7.49 -0.52
CA THR A 99 4.20 7.61 0.70
C THR A 99 5.19 8.74 0.55
N THR A 100 5.56 9.37 1.66
CA THR A 100 6.63 10.37 1.69
C THR A 100 8.02 9.73 1.83
N TYR A 101 8.08 8.42 2.08
CA TYR A 101 9.32 7.66 2.19
C TYR A 101 9.85 7.35 0.79
N SER A 102 11.17 7.42 0.62
CA SER A 102 11.79 7.03 -0.65
C SER A 102 11.65 5.54 -0.92
N ALA A 103 11.69 5.14 -2.19
CA ALA A 103 11.67 3.73 -2.58
C ALA A 103 12.77 2.90 -1.88
N GLU A 104 13.95 3.49 -1.67
CA GLU A 104 15.04 2.90 -0.90
C GLU A 104 14.67 2.69 0.59
N GLN A 105 14.08 3.70 1.24
CA GLN A 105 13.62 3.59 2.63
C GLN A 105 12.53 2.53 2.78
N VAL A 106 11.61 2.47 1.81
CA VAL A 106 10.57 1.43 1.77
C VAL A 106 11.20 0.05 1.61
N ASN A 107 12.17 -0.11 0.71
CA ASN A 107 12.86 -1.38 0.51
C ASN A 107 13.56 -1.83 1.81
N ALA A 108 14.26 -0.92 2.50
CA ALA A 108 14.90 -1.21 3.77
C ALA A 108 13.88 -1.70 4.82
N ALA A 109 12.75 -0.99 4.95
CA ALA A 109 11.69 -1.34 5.90
C ALA A 109 11.03 -2.72 5.62
N LEU A 110 11.00 -3.16 4.35
CA LEU A 110 10.49 -4.47 3.95
C LEU A 110 11.51 -5.61 4.12
N LEU A 111 12.77 -5.29 4.41
CA LEU A 111 13.87 -6.23 4.60
C LEU A 111 14.30 -6.39 6.08
N THR A 112 14.07 -5.39 6.94
CA THR A 112 14.47 -5.42 8.36
C THR A 112 13.59 -6.32 9.20
N THR A 113 14.03 -7.52 9.58
CA THR A 113 13.34 -8.33 10.59
C THR A 113 13.13 -7.51 11.87
N PRO A 114 11.93 -7.53 12.50
CA PRO A 114 11.74 -6.81 13.75
C PRO A 114 12.74 -7.36 14.78
N THR A 115 13.65 -6.50 15.22
CA THR A 115 14.57 -6.82 16.31
C THR A 115 13.83 -6.56 17.60
N THR A 116 13.58 -7.61 18.39
CA THR A 116 13.04 -7.47 19.74
C THR A 116 14.04 -6.70 20.61
N ALA A 117 13.53 -5.91 21.58
CA ALA A 117 14.32 -5.02 22.43
C ALA A 117 15.50 -5.68 23.18
N ASP A 118 15.53 -7.01 23.25
CA ASP A 118 16.59 -7.81 23.88
C ASP A 118 17.73 -8.23 22.93
N GLY A 119 17.75 -7.76 21.67
CA GLY A 119 18.87 -7.99 20.75
C GLY A 119 19.04 -9.44 20.27
N VAL A 120 18.04 -10.30 20.48
CA VAL A 120 18.03 -11.69 20.02
C VAL A 120 17.20 -11.80 18.75
N THR A 121 17.82 -12.21 17.65
CA THR A 121 17.13 -12.55 16.40
C THR A 121 16.43 -13.90 16.56
N PRO A 122 15.08 -13.99 16.44
CA PRO A 122 14.37 -15.26 16.47
C PRO A 122 14.81 -16.19 15.31
N PRO A 123 14.77 -17.51 15.47
CA PRO A 123 14.97 -18.45 14.37
C PRO A 123 13.92 -18.21 13.27
N ALA A 124 14.33 -18.36 12.01
CA ALA A 124 13.63 -17.95 10.79
C ALA A 124 12.25 -18.58 10.53
N SER A 125 11.74 -19.44 11.42
CA SER A 125 10.47 -20.15 11.26
C SER A 125 9.28 -19.46 11.95
N ASP A 126 9.52 -18.50 12.85
CA ASP A 126 8.48 -17.78 13.62
C ASP A 126 8.47 -16.27 13.33
N LEU A 127 9.21 -15.81 12.32
CA LEU A 127 9.30 -14.38 12.00
C LEU A 127 8.09 -13.95 11.17
N ASP A 128 7.18 -13.23 11.83
CA ASP A 128 6.42 -12.15 11.22
C ASP A 128 7.41 -11.35 10.36
N THR A 129 7.37 -11.62 9.05
CA THR A 129 8.20 -10.90 8.10
C THR A 129 7.86 -9.42 8.25
N PRO A 130 8.85 -8.52 8.31
CA PRO A 130 8.57 -7.09 8.38
C PRO A 130 7.74 -6.65 7.19
N ILE A 131 6.47 -6.38 7.43
CA ILE A 131 5.48 -5.98 6.43
C ILE A 131 5.38 -4.46 6.26
N GLY A 132 6.45 -3.70 6.58
CA GLY A 132 6.45 -2.24 6.40
C GLY A 132 5.49 -1.50 7.36
N GLN A 133 5.43 -1.94 8.61
CA GLN A 133 4.53 -1.41 9.65
C GLN A 133 4.76 0.09 9.91
N ASP A 134 5.99 0.57 9.73
CA ASP A 134 6.36 1.98 9.92
C ASP A 134 6.25 2.83 8.64
N VAL A 135 5.95 2.21 7.50
CA VAL A 135 5.82 2.93 6.22
C VAL A 135 4.41 3.48 6.11
N LYS A 136 4.25 4.75 6.45
CA LYS A 136 2.97 5.46 6.34
C LYS A 136 2.56 5.66 4.88
N LEU A 137 1.27 5.50 4.64
CA LEU A 137 0.62 5.71 3.36
C LEU A 137 -0.45 6.79 3.46
N TYR A 138 -0.61 7.49 2.35
CA TYR A 138 -1.70 8.42 2.11
C TYR A 138 -2.56 7.84 0.99
N LEU A 139 -3.83 7.57 1.28
CA LEU A 139 -4.80 7.21 0.23
C LEU A 139 -5.23 8.49 -0.49
N LEU A 140 -4.99 8.54 -1.79
CA LEU A 140 -5.23 9.69 -2.65
C LEU A 140 -6.62 9.67 -3.29
N ASN A 141 -7.33 8.53 -3.24
CA ASN A 141 -8.75 8.45 -3.59
C ASN A 141 -9.57 8.03 -2.35
N PRO A 142 -10.09 8.97 -1.56
CA PRO A 142 -10.96 8.59 -0.46
C PRO A 142 -12.22 7.93 -1.02
N VAL A 143 -12.40 6.63 -0.77
CA VAL A 143 -13.69 5.98 -0.95
C VAL A 143 -14.59 6.53 0.16
N ALA A 144 -15.65 7.24 -0.21
CA ALA A 144 -16.61 7.75 0.76
C ALA A 144 -17.28 6.57 1.47
N MET A 145 -16.75 6.15 2.61
CA MET A 145 -17.38 5.13 3.44
C MET A 145 -18.43 5.79 4.34
N LEU A 146 -19.66 5.28 4.25
CA LEU A 146 -20.64 5.46 5.30
C LEU A 146 -20.10 4.76 6.55
N THR A 147 -19.96 5.50 7.65
CA THR A 147 -19.66 4.88 8.94
C THR A 147 -20.76 3.88 9.29
N PRO A 148 -20.53 2.86 10.14
CA PRO A 148 -21.58 1.93 10.56
C PRO A 148 -22.83 2.65 11.11
N ALA A 149 -22.64 3.77 11.82
CA ALA A 149 -23.73 4.63 12.29
C ALA A 149 -24.54 5.25 11.14
N LYS A 150 -23.86 5.68 10.08
CA LYS A 150 -24.49 6.26 8.89
C LYS A 150 -25.09 5.19 7.97
N ALA A 151 -24.52 3.99 7.93
CA ALA A 151 -25.08 2.83 7.24
C ALA A 151 -26.37 2.32 7.93
N ALA A 152 -26.44 2.41 9.26
CA ALA A 152 -27.65 2.09 10.02
C ALA A 152 -28.82 3.05 9.69
N GLU A 153 -28.55 4.34 9.49
CA GLU A 153 -29.57 5.31 9.06
C GLU A 153 -30.16 5.01 7.67
N TYR A 154 -29.41 4.33 6.79
CA TYR A 154 -29.90 3.97 5.45
C TYR A 154 -30.59 2.60 5.38
N ASN A 155 -30.39 1.72 6.37
CA ASN A 155 -30.92 0.35 6.34
C ASN A 155 -32.32 0.21 6.98
N GLY A 156 -32.83 1.27 7.62
CA GLY A 156 -34.19 1.29 8.20
C GLY A 156 -34.28 0.60 9.56
#